data_AF-A0A8S1W985-F1
#
_entry.id   AF-A0A8S1W985-F1
#
_cell.length_a   1.000
_cell.length_b   1.000
_cell.length_c   1.000
_cell.angle_alpha   90.00
_cell.angle_beta   90.00
_cell.angle_gamma   90.00
#
_symmetry.space_group_name_H-M   'P 1'
#
loop_
_entity.id
_entity.type
_entity.pdbx_description
1 polymer ?
#
loop_
_entity_poly.entity_id
_entity_poly.type
_entity_poly.pdbx_seq_one_letter_code
_entity_poly.pdbx_strand_id
1 'polypeptide(L)'
;MSKILRLCPKCQASPATIQCIDCEEKMCYTCDQKVHTKLKQHKTDIIPYSQMKQIKSAQFIISGIKDHSNVSLELQQELNELEAMIEAKKSFLSKQEEKWSTQISSLETQYEKKLLQFEKEIENNETQFKNYQSSGNTSFTIADIKQQMEAQKQQAWKELNERKAALQDKENLLQDMIEAEKICLKEIAQKEKLINQFKDLISQQQAERDLIKQENLKILAQLESIKGLCKKSLPEFGINVDFLDKLGKGNTIRNNEQVDEQDEEYEEDEQQDQNGEEDEDQNDNDQQEEQQ
;
A
#
# COMPACT_ATOMS: atom_id res chain seq x y z
N MET A 1 -23.76 -22.88 -23.62
CA MET A 1 -24.53 -21.63 -23.85
C MET A 1 -24.34 -20.73 -22.63
N SER A 2 -23.46 -19.73 -22.75
CA SER A 2 -23.10 -18.83 -21.66
C SER A 2 -24.29 -17.93 -21.30
N LYS A 3 -24.85 -18.13 -20.11
CA LYS A 3 -25.96 -17.31 -19.60
C LYS A 3 -25.40 -15.97 -19.10
N ILE A 4 -25.16 -15.07 -20.04
CA ILE A 4 -24.76 -13.68 -19.79
C ILE A 4 -25.84 -12.99 -18.95
N LEU A 5 -25.42 -12.29 -17.91
CA LEU A 5 -26.33 -11.53 -17.08
C LEU A 5 -26.79 -10.27 -17.83
N ARG A 6 -28.08 -10.21 -18.17
CA ARG A 6 -28.70 -9.09 -18.88
C ARG A 6 -29.24 -8.06 -17.87
N LEU A 7 -29.36 -6.81 -18.33
CA LEU A 7 -30.09 -5.78 -17.61
C LEU A 7 -31.52 -6.25 -17.34
N CYS A 8 -32.09 -5.80 -16.22
CA CYS A 8 -33.46 -6.13 -15.88
C CYS A 8 -34.38 -5.74 -17.04
N PRO A 9 -35.18 -6.67 -17.60
CA PRO A 9 -35.99 -6.39 -18.79
C PRO A 9 -37.07 -5.32 -18.53
N LYS A 10 -37.45 -5.10 -17.26
CA LYS A 10 -38.46 -4.09 -16.89
C LYS A 10 -37.93 -2.67 -16.75
N CYS A 11 -36.76 -2.48 -16.11
CA CYS A 11 -36.23 -1.13 -15.93
C CYS A 11 -35.07 -0.80 -16.86
N GLN A 12 -34.40 -1.80 -17.43
CA GLN A 12 -33.19 -1.72 -18.24
C GLN A 12 -32.02 -0.94 -17.60
N ALA A 13 -32.17 -0.42 -16.39
CA ALA A 13 -31.18 0.38 -15.69
C ALA A 13 -30.38 -0.44 -14.68
N SER A 14 -30.99 -1.45 -14.06
CA SER A 14 -30.37 -2.23 -12.98
C SER A 14 -30.06 -3.66 -13.45
N PRO A 15 -28.99 -4.29 -12.92
CA PRO A 15 -28.69 -5.69 -13.22
C PRO A 15 -29.82 -6.61 -12.76
N ALA A 16 -30.13 -7.65 -13.55
CA ALA A 16 -31.10 -8.66 -13.14
C ALA A 16 -30.49 -9.57 -12.06
N THR A 17 -30.76 -9.32 -10.79
CA THR A 17 -30.13 -10.03 -9.67
C THR A 17 -30.97 -11.18 -9.09
N ILE A 18 -32.25 -11.26 -9.46
CA ILE A 18 -33.21 -12.26 -8.99
C ILE A 18 -33.74 -13.04 -10.18
N GLN A 19 -33.91 -14.35 -10.01
CA GLN A 19 -34.63 -15.21 -10.95
C GLN A 19 -35.88 -15.76 -10.27
N CYS A 20 -37.04 -15.53 -10.87
CA CYS A 20 -38.27 -16.22 -10.47
C CYS A 20 -38.31 -17.60 -11.12
N ILE A 21 -38.52 -18.64 -10.32
CA ILE A 21 -38.56 -20.03 -10.80
C ILE A 21 -39.86 -20.28 -11.57
N ASP A 22 -40.98 -19.73 -11.08
CA ASP A 22 -42.30 -19.97 -11.66
C ASP A 22 -42.55 -19.19 -12.95
N CYS A 23 -41.95 -17.99 -13.08
CA CYS A 23 -42.04 -17.19 -14.31
C CYS A 23 -40.87 -17.39 -15.26
N GLU A 24 -39.81 -18.07 -14.82
CA GLU A 24 -38.51 -18.18 -15.51
C GLU A 24 -37.85 -16.83 -15.88
N GLU A 25 -38.39 -15.71 -15.37
CA GLU A 25 -37.89 -14.36 -15.66
C GLU A 25 -36.80 -13.92 -14.67
N LYS A 26 -35.85 -13.13 -15.18
CA LYS A 26 -34.76 -12.54 -14.40
C LYS A 26 -34.98 -11.04 -14.25
N MET A 27 -35.02 -10.53 -13.02
CA MET A 27 -35.29 -9.13 -12.71
C MET A 27 -34.33 -8.55 -11.69
N CYS A 28 -34.26 -7.22 -11.60
CA CYS A 28 -33.60 -6.57 -10.46
C CYS A 28 -34.49 -6.70 -9.21
N TYR A 29 -33.87 -6.58 -8.05
CA TYR A 29 -34.56 -6.66 -6.75
C TYR A 29 -35.81 -5.78 -6.66
N THR A 30 -35.72 -4.53 -7.11
CA THR A 30 -36.82 -3.57 -7.02
C THR A 30 -37.99 -3.91 -7.96
N CYS A 31 -37.70 -4.39 -9.17
CA CYS A 31 -38.73 -4.80 -10.13
C CYS A 31 -39.41 -6.10 -9.69
N ASP A 32 -38.63 -7.06 -9.19
CA ASP A 32 -39.13 -8.30 -8.61
C ASP A 32 -40.10 -8.00 -7.46
N GLN A 33 -39.70 -7.15 -6.51
CA GLN A 33 -40.55 -6.75 -5.39
C GLN A 33 -41.85 -6.10 -5.86
N LYS A 34 -41.85 -5.24 -6.88
CA LYS A 34 -43.10 -4.63 -7.38
C LYS A 34 -44.05 -5.64 -8.04
N VAL A 35 -43.51 -6.69 -8.65
CA VAL A 35 -44.28 -7.67 -9.43
C VAL A 35 -44.71 -8.86 -8.57
N HIS A 36 -43.79 -9.44 -7.80
CA HIS A 36 -43.98 -10.69 -7.07
C HIS A 36 -44.42 -10.50 -5.61
N THR A 37 -44.34 -9.30 -5.03
CA THR A 37 -44.89 -9.07 -3.66
C THR A 37 -46.42 -9.18 -3.61
N LYS A 38 -47.11 -8.91 -4.73
CA LYS A 38 -48.57 -9.08 -4.83
C LYS A 38 -48.99 -10.53 -5.05
N LEU A 39 -48.08 -11.35 -5.57
CA LEU A 39 -48.31 -12.74 -5.98
C LEU A 39 -47.50 -13.69 -5.08
N LYS A 40 -47.64 -13.56 -3.74
CA LYS A 40 -46.85 -14.21 -2.64
C LYS A 40 -46.51 -15.72 -2.78
N GLN A 41 -47.00 -16.38 -3.80
CA GLN A 41 -46.79 -17.79 -4.13
C GLN A 41 -45.58 -18.03 -5.03
N HIS A 42 -44.98 -16.99 -5.61
CA HIS A 42 -43.83 -17.17 -6.52
C HIS A 42 -42.55 -17.39 -5.73
N LYS A 43 -41.81 -18.44 -6.10
CA LYS A 43 -40.49 -18.74 -5.56
C LYS A 43 -39.42 -18.00 -6.37
N THR A 44 -38.65 -17.18 -5.67
CA THR A 44 -37.56 -16.38 -6.26
C THR A 44 -36.23 -16.77 -5.64
N ASP A 45 -35.20 -16.89 -6.47
CA ASP A 45 -33.82 -17.20 -6.06
C ASP A 45 -32.89 -16.06 -6.48
N ILE A 46 -31.91 -15.75 -5.61
CA ILE A 46 -30.87 -14.78 -5.90
C ILE A 46 -29.84 -15.43 -6.82
N ILE A 47 -29.52 -14.75 -7.93
CA ILE A 47 -28.53 -15.25 -8.89
C ILE A 47 -27.13 -15.16 -8.23
N PRO A 48 -26.37 -16.27 -8.16
CA PRO A 48 -25.06 -16.27 -7.52
C PRO A 48 -24.07 -15.30 -8.16
N TYR A 49 -23.22 -14.68 -7.34
CA TYR A 49 -22.24 -13.68 -7.78
C TYR A 49 -21.27 -14.19 -8.86
N SER A 50 -20.98 -15.50 -8.86
CA SER A 50 -20.17 -16.16 -9.89
C SER A 50 -20.80 -16.08 -11.30
N GLN A 51 -22.12 -15.97 -11.39
CA GLN A 51 -22.85 -15.77 -12.63
C GLN A 51 -22.99 -14.29 -13.02
N MET A 52 -22.67 -13.35 -12.11
CA MET A 52 -22.81 -11.89 -12.27
C MET A 52 -21.68 -11.18 -13.01
N LYS A 53 -20.66 -11.92 -13.43
CA LYS A 53 -19.35 -11.37 -13.79
C LYS A 53 -19.22 -10.59 -15.11
N GLN A 54 -20.28 -10.04 -15.70
CA GLN A 54 -20.20 -9.40 -17.04
C GLN A 54 -20.90 -8.05 -17.23
N ILE A 55 -21.53 -7.43 -16.22
CA ILE A 55 -22.26 -6.16 -16.45
C ILE A 55 -21.35 -4.92 -16.32
N LYS A 56 -20.32 -4.93 -15.46
CA LYS A 56 -19.46 -3.74 -15.26
C LYS A 56 -18.50 -3.46 -16.42
N SER A 57 -18.09 -4.47 -17.18
CA SER A 57 -17.21 -4.25 -18.34
C SER A 57 -17.94 -3.59 -19.50
N ALA A 58 -19.21 -3.91 -19.76
CA ALA A 58 -19.94 -3.36 -20.89
C ALA A 58 -20.27 -1.85 -20.75
N GLN A 59 -20.43 -1.34 -19.52
CA GLN A 59 -20.68 0.10 -19.29
C GLN A 59 -19.41 0.96 -19.37
N PHE A 60 -18.21 0.38 -19.15
CA PHE A 60 -16.94 1.10 -19.29
C PHE A 60 -16.38 1.02 -20.73
N ILE A 61 -16.68 -0.05 -21.45
CA ILE A 61 -16.19 -0.29 -22.83
C ILE A 61 -16.81 0.67 -23.85
N ILE A 62 -17.98 1.25 -23.59
CA ILE A 62 -18.63 2.18 -24.56
C ILE A 62 -18.08 3.61 -24.44
N SER A 63 -17.43 3.96 -23.32
CA SER A 63 -16.92 5.32 -23.07
C SER A 63 -15.39 5.45 -22.90
N GLY A 64 -14.63 4.36 -22.71
CA GLY A 64 -13.22 4.43 -22.26
C GLY A 64 -12.14 3.89 -23.20
N ILE A 65 -12.38 3.69 -24.50
CA ILE A 65 -11.39 3.04 -25.40
C ILE A 65 -10.21 3.95 -25.81
N LYS A 66 -10.16 5.22 -25.38
CA LYS A 66 -9.14 6.17 -25.88
C LYS A 66 -7.83 6.29 -25.06
N ASP A 67 -7.75 5.82 -23.81
CA ASP A 67 -6.69 6.30 -22.90
C ASP A 67 -5.60 5.29 -22.50
N HIS A 68 -5.32 4.27 -23.33
CA HIS A 68 -4.35 3.23 -22.95
C HIS A 68 -2.86 3.64 -23.09
N SER A 69 -2.53 4.72 -23.80
CA SER A 69 -1.14 5.23 -23.87
C SER A 69 -0.74 6.02 -22.62
N ASN A 70 -1.69 6.75 -22.03
CA ASN A 70 -1.44 7.63 -20.88
C ASN A 70 -1.18 6.82 -19.61
N VAL A 71 -1.89 5.70 -19.44
CA VAL A 71 -1.67 4.77 -18.31
C VAL A 71 -0.24 4.21 -18.28
N SER A 72 0.41 4.01 -19.43
CA SER A 72 1.80 3.53 -19.45
C SER A 72 2.83 4.62 -19.08
N LEU A 73 2.49 5.89 -19.33
CA LEU A 73 3.34 7.03 -18.99
C LEU A 73 3.19 7.38 -17.52
N GLU A 74 1.95 7.40 -17.01
CA GLU A 74 1.62 7.56 -15.59
C GLU A 74 2.33 6.50 -14.74
N LEU A 75 2.28 5.23 -15.17
CA LEU A 75 2.96 4.15 -14.44
C LEU A 75 4.49 4.32 -14.43
N GLN A 76 5.07 4.86 -15.51
CA GLN A 76 6.51 5.15 -15.58
C GLN A 76 6.89 6.33 -14.68
N GLN A 77 6.00 7.32 -14.55
CA GLN A 77 6.18 8.48 -13.70
C GLN A 77 6.08 8.10 -12.22
N GLU A 78 5.06 7.30 -11.86
CA GLU A 78 4.92 6.69 -10.52
C GLU A 78 6.15 5.84 -10.16
N LEU A 79 6.70 5.07 -11.11
CA LEU A 79 7.94 4.30 -10.89
C LEU A 79 9.12 5.21 -10.59
N ASN A 80 9.31 6.28 -11.35
CA ASN A 80 10.40 7.23 -11.13
C ASN A 80 10.27 7.95 -9.77
N GLU A 81 9.04 8.30 -9.37
CA GLU A 81 8.75 8.90 -8.07
C GLU A 81 9.04 7.94 -6.91
N LEU A 82 8.64 6.67 -7.06
CA LEU A 82 8.95 5.63 -6.09
C LEU A 82 10.46 5.39 -5.97
N GLU A 83 11.19 5.38 -7.08
CA GLU A 83 12.65 5.26 -7.07
C GLU A 83 13.32 6.45 -6.37
N ALA A 84 12.86 7.68 -6.64
CA ALA A 84 13.34 8.88 -5.95
C ALA A 84 13.05 8.83 -4.44
N MET A 85 11.86 8.36 -4.05
CA MET A 85 11.48 8.19 -2.65
C MET A 85 12.34 7.13 -1.96
N ILE A 86 12.61 6.00 -2.63
CA ILE A 86 13.50 4.95 -2.12
C ILE A 86 14.91 5.51 -1.89
N GLU A 87 15.44 6.29 -2.84
CA GLU A 87 16.77 6.87 -2.72
C GLU A 87 16.85 7.91 -1.58
N ALA A 88 15.82 8.73 -1.42
CA ALA A 88 15.71 9.66 -0.29
C ALA A 88 15.67 8.91 1.05
N LYS A 89 14.91 7.81 1.15
CA LYS A 89 14.86 6.96 2.36
C LYS A 89 16.19 6.29 2.65
N LYS A 90 16.91 5.80 1.63
CA LYS A 90 18.26 5.24 1.80
C LYS A 90 19.25 6.27 2.33
N SER A 91 19.26 7.47 1.75
CA SER A 91 20.09 8.58 2.22
C SER A 91 19.78 8.97 3.67
N PHE A 92 18.49 9.01 4.04
CA PHE A 92 18.08 9.25 5.42
C PHE A 92 18.56 8.17 6.39
N LEU A 93 18.40 6.88 6.03
CA LEU A 93 18.85 5.76 6.86
C LEU A 93 20.37 5.79 7.05
N SER A 94 21.14 6.05 5.98
CA SER A 94 22.59 6.16 6.07
C SER A 94 23.04 7.28 7.02
N LYS A 95 22.38 8.45 6.99
CA LYS A 95 22.64 9.53 7.95
C LYS A 95 22.31 9.15 9.39
N GLN A 96 21.23 8.39 9.59
CA GLN A 96 20.88 7.89 10.93
C GLN A 96 21.92 6.88 11.42
N GLU A 97 22.35 5.95 10.58
CA GLU A 97 23.40 4.97 10.92
C GLU A 97 24.70 5.67 11.32
N GLU A 98 25.13 6.69 10.58
CA GLU A 98 26.32 7.48 10.91
C GLU A 98 26.17 8.21 12.26
N LYS A 99 24.98 8.79 12.51
CA LYS A 99 24.67 9.44 13.79
C LYS A 99 24.74 8.45 14.96
N TRP A 100 24.11 7.29 14.84
CA TRP A 100 24.12 6.26 15.88
C TRP A 100 25.53 5.68 16.07
N SER A 101 26.27 5.46 15.00
CA SER A 101 27.66 5.01 15.05
C SER A 101 28.54 5.99 15.83
N THR A 102 28.40 7.29 15.57
CA THR A 102 29.14 8.34 16.28
C THR A 102 28.77 8.38 17.77
N GLN A 103 27.49 8.23 18.11
CA GLN A 103 27.04 8.18 19.50
C GLN A 103 27.59 6.96 20.24
N ILE A 104 27.60 5.80 19.60
CA ILE A 104 28.16 4.56 20.15
C ILE A 104 29.65 4.76 20.42
N SER A 105 30.43 5.24 19.45
CA SER A 105 31.87 5.47 19.64
C SER A 105 32.19 6.49 20.74
N SER A 106 31.37 7.54 20.89
CA SER A 106 31.48 8.49 21.99
C SER A 106 31.25 7.82 23.35
N LEU A 107 30.22 6.98 23.46
CA LEU A 107 29.91 6.25 24.68
C LEU A 107 31.02 5.24 25.03
N GLU A 108 31.50 4.48 24.05
CA GLU A 108 32.63 3.55 24.21
C GLU A 108 33.86 4.28 24.77
N THR A 109 34.23 5.42 24.18
CA THR A 109 35.35 6.24 24.65
C THR A 109 35.14 6.74 26.09
N GLN A 110 33.91 7.12 26.46
CA GLN A 110 33.60 7.54 27.83
C GLN A 110 33.71 6.39 28.83
N TYR A 111 33.22 5.19 28.48
CA TYR A 111 33.30 4.03 29.35
C TYR A 111 34.72 3.51 29.50
N GLU A 112 35.52 3.54 28.43
CA GLU A 112 36.93 3.18 28.48
C GLU A 112 37.72 4.12 29.42
N LYS A 113 37.45 5.43 29.36
CA LYS A 113 38.02 6.40 30.31
C LYS A 113 37.61 6.12 31.76
N LYS A 114 36.34 5.78 32.01
CA LYS A 114 35.86 5.44 33.36
C LYS A 114 36.51 4.16 33.88
N LEU A 115 36.68 3.14 33.03
CA LEU A 115 37.38 1.91 33.40
C LEU A 115 38.83 2.19 33.79
N LEU A 116 39.55 2.98 33.00
CA LEU A 116 40.92 3.42 33.32
C LEU A 116 41.00 4.22 34.63
N GLN A 117 39.99 5.03 34.95
CA GLN A 117 39.92 5.73 36.23
C GLN A 117 39.71 4.76 37.39
N PHE A 118 38.79 3.79 37.24
CA PHE A 118 38.56 2.77 38.27
C PHE A 118 39.78 1.88 38.50
N GLU A 119 40.49 1.49 37.44
CA GLU A 119 41.74 0.71 37.57
C GLU A 119 42.79 1.48 38.38
N LYS A 120 42.96 2.78 38.11
CA LYS A 120 43.86 3.64 38.89
C LYS A 120 43.42 3.81 40.34
N GLU A 121 42.12 3.96 40.59
CA GLU A 121 41.59 4.04 41.95
C GLU A 121 41.83 2.74 42.73
N ILE A 122 41.64 1.59 42.09
CA ILE A 122 41.94 0.28 42.69
C ILE A 122 43.44 0.19 43.04
N GLU A 123 44.34 0.54 42.12
CA GLU A 123 45.78 0.52 42.36
C GLU A 123 46.20 1.47 43.50
N ASN A 124 45.62 2.67 43.56
CA ASN A 124 45.86 3.64 44.62
C ASN A 124 45.32 3.14 45.98
N ASN A 125 44.14 2.51 46.00
CA ASN A 125 43.56 1.94 47.21
C ASN A 125 44.38 0.73 47.71
N GLU A 126 44.88 -0.12 46.82
CA GLU A 126 45.76 -1.23 47.19
C GLU A 126 47.08 -0.74 47.81
N THR A 127 47.67 0.32 47.26
CA THR A 127 48.88 0.94 47.81
C THR A 127 48.63 1.60 49.17
N GLN A 128 47.50 2.31 49.32
CA GLN A 128 47.07 2.81 50.63
C GLN A 128 46.87 1.68 51.64
N PHE A 129 46.22 0.58 51.24
CA PHE A 129 45.97 -0.56 52.12
C PHE A 129 47.27 -1.22 52.60
N LYS A 130 48.28 -1.39 51.73
CA LYS A 130 49.63 -1.86 52.10
C LYS A 130 50.31 -0.91 53.10
N ASN A 131 50.18 0.40 52.90
CA ASN A 131 50.71 1.40 53.84
C ASN A 131 49.98 1.37 55.19
N TYR A 132 48.66 1.15 55.21
CA TYR A 132 47.86 1.04 56.44
C TYR A 132 48.16 -0.24 57.23
N GLN A 133 48.40 -1.38 56.57
CA GLN A 133 48.83 -2.60 57.27
C GLN A 133 50.18 -2.43 58.01
N SER A 134 50.97 -1.43 57.60
CA SER A 134 52.28 -1.14 58.19
C SER A 134 52.22 -0.23 59.43
N SER A 135 51.07 0.40 59.74
CA SER A 135 50.99 1.50 60.74
C SER A 135 50.25 1.18 62.05
N GLY A 136 49.81 -0.07 62.28
CA GLY A 136 49.46 -0.58 63.62
C GLY A 136 48.26 0.05 64.35
N ASN A 137 47.46 0.90 63.68
CA ASN A 137 46.31 1.58 64.30
C ASN A 137 45.04 1.37 63.45
N THR A 138 44.46 0.16 63.50
CA THR A 138 43.59 -0.36 62.42
C THR A 138 42.14 -0.66 62.81
N SER A 139 41.77 -0.65 64.10
CA SER A 139 40.44 -1.16 64.50
C SER A 139 39.27 -0.23 64.15
N PHE A 140 39.46 1.09 64.13
CA PHE A 140 38.36 2.04 63.90
C PHE A 140 38.16 2.34 62.41
N THR A 141 39.25 2.44 61.65
CA THR A 141 39.23 2.69 60.19
C THR A 141 38.70 1.52 59.38
N ILE A 142 38.88 0.28 59.83
CA ILE A 142 38.36 -0.91 59.12
C ILE A 142 36.83 -1.00 59.19
N ALA A 143 36.21 -0.56 60.30
CA ALA A 143 34.76 -0.60 60.46
C ALA A 143 34.07 0.38 59.48
N ASP A 144 34.59 1.60 59.38
CA ASP A 144 34.07 2.63 58.47
C ASP A 144 34.21 2.22 57.00
N ILE A 145 35.37 1.66 56.62
CA ILE A 145 35.60 1.14 55.26
C ILE A 145 34.61 0.01 54.94
N LYS A 146 34.35 -0.89 55.91
CA LYS A 146 33.41 -2.00 55.72
C LYS A 146 31.98 -1.51 55.53
N GLN A 147 31.57 -0.49 56.28
CA GLN A 147 30.24 0.12 56.13
C GLN A 147 30.10 0.82 54.77
N GLN A 148 31.13 1.56 54.34
CA GLN A 148 31.14 2.22 53.03
C GLN A 148 31.07 1.21 51.87
N MET A 149 31.82 0.11 51.95
CA MET A 149 31.79 -0.97 50.96
C MET A 149 30.42 -1.64 50.87
N GLU A 150 29.75 -1.87 52.01
CA GLU A 150 28.41 -2.46 52.02
C GLU A 150 27.38 -1.50 51.41
N ALA A 151 27.48 -0.19 51.69
CA ALA A 151 26.63 0.83 51.08
C ALA A 151 26.83 0.89 49.55
N GLN A 152 28.08 0.89 49.08
CA GLN A 152 28.39 0.85 47.64
C GLN A 152 27.84 -0.41 46.97
N LYS A 153 27.97 -1.57 47.63
CA LYS A 153 27.42 -2.84 47.12
C LYS A 153 25.90 -2.79 47.01
N GLN A 154 25.21 -2.24 48.00
CA GLN A 154 23.75 -2.10 47.96
C GLN A 154 23.29 -1.14 46.86
N GLN A 155 24.00 -0.02 46.67
CA GLN A 155 23.73 0.91 45.57
C GLN A 155 23.94 0.24 44.21
N ALA A 156 25.09 -0.43 44.00
CA ALA A 156 25.38 -1.13 42.75
C ALA A 156 24.35 -2.24 42.45
N TRP A 157 23.87 -2.94 43.49
CA TRP A 157 22.83 -3.96 43.35
C TRP A 157 21.48 -3.34 42.94
N LYS A 158 21.12 -2.18 43.51
CA LYS A 158 19.92 -1.44 43.13
C LYS A 158 19.99 -0.97 41.67
N GLU A 159 21.10 -0.33 41.27
CA GLU A 159 21.32 0.12 39.89
C GLU A 159 21.30 -1.03 38.88
N LEU A 160 21.86 -2.19 39.25
CA LEU A 160 21.84 -3.38 38.41
C LEU A 160 20.42 -3.92 38.19
N ASN A 161 19.58 -3.92 39.24
CA ASN A 161 18.19 -4.35 39.12
C ASN A 161 17.34 -3.38 38.30
N GLU A 162 17.55 -2.07 38.47
CA GLU A 162 16.89 -1.04 37.67
C GLU A 162 17.26 -1.17 36.19
N ARG A 163 18.56 -1.38 35.88
CA ARG A 163 19.01 -1.65 34.50
C ARG A 163 18.42 -2.93 33.95
N LYS A 164 18.32 -3.99 34.76
CA LYS A 164 17.71 -5.26 34.34
C LYS A 164 16.23 -5.08 34.00
N ALA A 165 15.48 -4.32 34.80
CA ALA A 165 14.08 -3.99 34.49
C ALA A 165 13.96 -3.20 33.18
N ALA A 166 14.79 -2.16 33.00
CA ALA A 166 14.80 -1.38 31.77
C ALA A 166 15.19 -2.20 30.52
N LEU A 167 16.06 -3.20 30.66
CA LEU A 167 16.38 -4.13 29.58
C LEU A 167 15.22 -5.07 29.26
N GLN A 168 14.47 -5.51 30.28
CA GLN A 168 13.28 -6.34 30.07
C GLN A 168 12.20 -5.58 29.29
N ASP A 169 11.98 -4.31 29.61
CA ASP A 169 11.01 -3.47 28.88
C ASP A 169 11.40 -3.29 27.41
N LYS A 170 12.71 -3.11 27.14
CA LYS A 170 13.24 -3.05 25.77
C LYS A 170 13.11 -4.37 25.03
N GLU A 171 13.33 -5.50 25.70
CA GLU A 171 13.14 -6.84 25.12
C GLU A 171 11.68 -7.06 24.73
N ASN A 172 10.74 -6.68 25.60
CA ASN A 172 9.31 -6.77 25.31
C ASN A 172 8.93 -5.90 24.10
N LEU A 173 9.39 -4.65 24.04
CA LEU A 173 9.15 -3.77 22.90
C LEU A 173 9.71 -4.34 21.59
N LEU A 174 10.91 -4.92 21.63
CA LEU A 174 11.53 -5.52 20.46
C LEU A 174 10.74 -6.75 19.98
N GLN A 175 10.17 -7.51 20.91
CA GLN A 175 9.31 -8.65 20.61
C GLN A 175 7.98 -8.23 19.97
N ASP A 176 7.38 -7.13 20.44
CA ASP A 176 6.20 -6.53 19.83
C ASP A 176 6.48 -6.03 18.41
N MET A 177 7.63 -5.38 18.19
CA MET A 177 8.07 -4.95 16.85
C MET A 177 8.26 -6.13 15.89
N ILE A 178 8.87 -7.24 16.35
CA ILE A 178 9.02 -8.46 15.54
C ILE A 178 7.65 -9.04 15.15
N GLU A 179 6.68 -9.04 16.06
CA GLU A 179 5.35 -9.55 15.75
C GLU A 179 4.61 -8.64 14.75
N ALA A 180 4.75 -7.31 14.90
CA ALA A 180 4.22 -6.35 13.93
C ALA A 180 4.84 -6.56 12.52
N GLU A 181 6.16 -6.78 12.45
CA GLU A 181 6.85 -7.08 11.19
C GLU A 181 6.29 -8.34 10.51
N LYS A 182 6.03 -9.41 11.28
CA LYS A 182 5.41 -10.63 10.73
C LYS A 182 4.01 -10.38 10.17
N ILE A 183 3.23 -9.49 10.78
CA ILE A 183 1.90 -9.11 10.27
C ILE A 183 2.06 -8.38 8.93
N CYS A 184 2.95 -7.38 8.86
CA CYS A 184 3.22 -6.64 7.62
C CYS A 184 3.71 -7.56 6.50
N LEU A 185 4.59 -8.53 6.79
CA LEU A 185 5.05 -9.50 5.79
C LEU A 185 3.91 -10.36 5.22
N LYS A 186 2.94 -10.74 6.05
CA LYS A 186 1.75 -11.47 5.58
C LYS A 186 0.88 -10.61 4.65
N GLU A 187 0.72 -9.32 4.97
CA GLU A 187 -0.01 -8.38 4.11
C GLU A 187 0.69 -8.14 2.78
N ILE A 188 2.02 -7.98 2.78
CA ILE A 188 2.82 -7.86 1.56
C ILE A 188 2.61 -9.10 0.68
N ALA A 189 2.71 -10.31 1.23
CA ALA A 189 2.50 -11.54 0.48
C ALA A 189 1.07 -11.65 -0.09
N GLN A 190 0.05 -11.12 0.59
CA GLN A 190 -1.31 -11.06 0.06
C GLN A 190 -1.42 -10.06 -1.11
N LYS A 191 -0.83 -8.87 -0.97
CA LYS A 191 -0.80 -7.86 -2.03
C LYS A 191 -0.04 -8.35 -3.26
N GLU A 192 1.07 -9.06 -3.10
CA GLU A 192 1.82 -9.68 -4.20
C GLU A 192 0.98 -10.71 -4.98
N LYS A 193 0.22 -11.55 -4.27
CA LYS A 193 -0.72 -12.48 -4.93
C LYS A 193 -1.76 -11.74 -5.77
N LEU A 194 -2.29 -10.63 -5.26
CA LEU A 194 -3.26 -9.82 -5.99
C LEU A 194 -2.63 -9.14 -7.21
N ILE A 195 -1.41 -8.60 -7.08
CA ILE A 195 -0.65 -8.02 -8.21
C ILE A 195 -0.44 -9.06 -9.30
N ASN A 196 -0.06 -10.28 -8.96
CA ASN A 196 0.14 -11.35 -9.94
C ASN A 196 -1.18 -11.72 -10.66
N GLN A 197 -2.30 -11.77 -9.93
CA GLN A 197 -3.62 -11.96 -10.55
C GLN A 197 -3.97 -10.83 -11.54
N PHE A 198 -3.63 -9.57 -11.21
CA PHE A 198 -3.84 -8.46 -12.14
C PHE A 198 -2.94 -8.54 -13.37
N LYS A 199 -1.67 -8.95 -13.23
CA LYS A 199 -0.76 -9.18 -14.37
C LYS A 199 -1.29 -10.25 -15.32
N ASP A 200 -1.85 -11.34 -14.79
CA ASP A 200 -2.47 -12.39 -15.60
C ASP A 200 -3.68 -11.85 -16.37
N LEU A 201 -4.53 -11.04 -15.73
CA LEU A 201 -5.68 -10.42 -16.37
C LEU A 201 -5.29 -9.43 -17.48
N ILE A 202 -4.26 -8.61 -17.26
CA ILE A 202 -3.73 -7.70 -18.28
C ILE A 202 -3.21 -8.49 -19.48
N SER A 203 -2.48 -9.58 -19.23
CA SER A 203 -1.97 -10.47 -20.28
C SER A 203 -3.11 -11.11 -21.08
N GLN A 204 -4.18 -11.55 -20.41
CA GLN A 204 -5.38 -12.06 -21.07
C GLN A 204 -6.06 -10.99 -21.93
N GLN A 205 -6.24 -9.77 -21.40
CA GLN A 205 -6.83 -8.66 -22.14
C GLN A 205 -6.02 -8.30 -23.39
N GLN A 206 -4.69 -8.34 -23.30
CA GLN A 206 -3.82 -8.12 -24.45
C GLN A 206 -4.04 -9.18 -25.53
N ALA A 207 -4.10 -10.47 -25.15
CA ALA A 207 -4.37 -11.55 -26.08
C ALA A 207 -5.74 -11.43 -26.75
N GLU A 208 -6.77 -11.03 -25.99
CA GLU A 208 -8.12 -10.77 -26.53
C GLU A 208 -8.12 -9.59 -27.52
N ARG A 209 -7.42 -8.49 -27.22
CA ARG A 209 -7.25 -7.36 -28.16
C ARG A 209 -6.58 -7.80 -29.47
N ASP A 210 -5.55 -8.63 -29.38
CA ASP A 210 -4.84 -9.13 -30.56
C ASP A 210 -5.72 -10.06 -31.40
N LEU A 211 -6.53 -10.91 -30.79
CA LEU A 211 -7.52 -11.73 -31.49
C LEU A 211 -8.57 -10.88 -32.21
N ILE A 212 -9.15 -9.89 -31.54
CA ILE A 212 -10.12 -8.96 -32.15
C ILE A 212 -9.48 -8.23 -33.35
N LYS A 213 -8.25 -7.77 -33.20
CA LYS A 213 -7.50 -7.12 -34.30
C LYS A 213 -7.33 -8.06 -35.49
N GLN A 214 -6.98 -9.33 -35.25
CA GLN A 214 -6.88 -10.34 -36.31
C GLN A 214 -8.22 -10.65 -36.99
N GLU A 215 -9.31 -10.76 -36.23
CA GLU A 215 -10.65 -10.99 -36.79
C GLU A 215 -11.12 -9.81 -37.62
N ASN A 216 -10.89 -8.57 -37.15
CA ASN A 216 -11.20 -7.36 -37.92
C ASN A 216 -10.44 -7.32 -39.25
N LEU A 217 -9.16 -7.71 -39.26
CA LEU A 217 -8.38 -7.83 -40.51
C LEU A 217 -8.98 -8.87 -41.46
N LYS A 218 -9.45 -10.02 -40.95
CA LYS A 218 -10.13 -11.04 -41.77
C LYS A 218 -11.43 -10.52 -42.36
N ILE A 219 -12.25 -9.82 -41.56
CA ILE A 219 -13.52 -9.22 -42.02
C ILE A 219 -13.24 -8.20 -43.12
N LEU A 220 -12.25 -7.33 -42.93
CA LEU A 220 -11.85 -6.35 -43.95
C LEU A 220 -11.41 -7.03 -45.26
N ALA A 221 -10.62 -8.10 -45.18
CA ALA A 221 -10.22 -8.87 -46.36
C ALA A 221 -11.43 -9.53 -47.06
N GLN A 222 -12.39 -10.08 -46.30
CA GLN A 222 -13.62 -10.64 -46.86
C GLN A 222 -14.48 -9.57 -47.54
N LEU A 223 -14.63 -8.40 -46.92
CA LEU A 223 -15.37 -7.28 -47.49
C LEU A 223 -14.74 -6.78 -48.79
N GLU A 224 -13.41 -6.69 -48.86
CA GLU A 224 -12.72 -6.30 -50.10
C GLU A 224 -12.90 -7.36 -51.20
N SER A 225 -12.89 -8.65 -50.84
CA SER A 225 -13.21 -9.73 -51.79
C SER A 225 -14.65 -9.63 -52.33
N ILE A 226 -15.63 -9.38 -51.45
CA ILE A 226 -17.04 -9.19 -51.87
C ILE A 226 -17.17 -7.96 -52.77
N LYS A 227 -16.53 -6.84 -52.39
CA LYS A 227 -16.48 -5.63 -53.21
C LYS A 227 -15.91 -5.92 -54.61
N GLY A 228 -14.85 -6.72 -54.69
CA GLY A 228 -14.27 -7.18 -55.95
C GLY A 228 -15.23 -8.02 -56.80
N LEU A 229 -16.00 -8.92 -56.18
CA LEU A 229 -17.03 -9.71 -56.88
C LEU A 229 -18.16 -8.82 -57.41
N CYS A 230 -18.68 -7.92 -56.59
CA CYS A 230 -19.74 -6.97 -56.98
C CYS A 230 -19.30 -6.11 -58.18
N LYS A 231 -18.05 -5.63 -58.19
CA LYS A 231 -17.49 -4.87 -59.33
C LYS A 231 -17.46 -5.67 -60.63
N LYS A 232 -17.30 -6.99 -60.58
CA LYS A 232 -17.28 -7.86 -61.76
C LYS A 232 -18.69 -8.18 -62.26
N SER A 233 -19.60 -8.53 -61.35
CA SER A 233 -20.92 -9.07 -61.72
C SER A 233 -21.97 -8.00 -62.00
N LEU A 234 -21.99 -6.88 -61.26
CA LEU A 234 -23.03 -5.86 -61.41
C LEU A 234 -23.07 -5.16 -62.78
N PRO A 235 -21.94 -4.90 -63.47
CA PRO A 235 -21.97 -4.34 -64.82
C PRO A 235 -22.72 -5.20 -65.84
N GLU A 236 -22.74 -6.53 -65.67
CA GLU A 236 -23.49 -7.46 -66.52
C GLU A 236 -25.00 -7.21 -66.47
N PHE A 237 -25.48 -6.59 -65.39
CA PHE A 237 -26.88 -6.20 -65.20
C PHE A 237 -27.13 -4.72 -65.51
N GLY A 238 -26.17 -4.01 -66.12
CA GLY A 238 -26.29 -2.59 -66.47
C GLY A 238 -26.19 -1.63 -65.28
N ILE A 239 -25.71 -2.11 -64.12
CA ILE A 239 -25.54 -1.29 -62.91
C ILE A 239 -24.13 -0.69 -62.91
N ASN A 240 -24.02 0.65 -62.87
CA ASN A 240 -22.73 1.33 -62.72
C ASN A 240 -22.18 1.10 -61.29
N VAL A 241 -20.92 0.65 -61.19
CA VAL A 241 -20.23 0.26 -59.94
C VAL A 241 -19.30 1.34 -59.36
N ASP A 242 -19.18 2.52 -59.98
CA ASP A 242 -18.30 3.61 -59.52
C ASP A 242 -18.62 4.11 -58.10
N PHE A 243 -19.86 3.89 -57.64
CA PHE A 243 -20.27 4.24 -56.29
C PHE A 243 -19.62 3.35 -55.22
N LEU A 244 -19.22 2.10 -55.54
CA LEU A 244 -18.56 1.19 -54.59
C LEU A 244 -17.17 1.69 -54.17
N ASP A 245 -16.48 2.42 -55.04
CA ASP A 245 -15.20 3.06 -54.70
C ASP A 245 -15.35 4.38 -53.96
N LYS A 246 -16.49 5.06 -54.17
CA LYS A 246 -16.83 6.27 -53.40
C LYS A 246 -17.25 5.93 -51.96
N LEU A 247 -17.93 4.79 -51.76
CA LEU A 247 -18.27 4.28 -50.43
C LEU A 247 -17.04 3.97 -49.56
N GLY A 248 -15.94 3.49 -50.16
CA GLY A 248 -14.69 3.23 -49.43
C GLY A 248 -13.88 4.49 -49.07
N LYS A 249 -14.09 5.61 -49.77
CA LYS A 249 -13.34 6.86 -49.56
C LYS A 249 -14.00 7.80 -48.53
N GLY A 250 -15.28 7.58 -48.19
CA GLY A 250 -16.02 8.40 -47.23
C GLY A 250 -15.67 8.16 -45.76
N ASN A 251 -14.92 7.09 -45.46
CA ASN A 251 -14.58 6.67 -44.10
C ASN A 251 -13.07 6.42 -43.91
N THR A 252 -12.22 7.24 -44.52
CA THR A 252 -10.93 7.55 -43.86
C THR A 252 -11.28 8.32 -42.59
N ILE A 253 -11.69 7.60 -41.55
CA ILE A 253 -11.52 8.04 -40.18
C ILE A 253 -10.04 8.36 -40.11
N ARG A 254 -9.72 9.66 -40.07
CA ARG A 254 -8.35 10.12 -39.88
C ARG A 254 -7.81 9.32 -38.70
N ASN A 255 -6.76 8.55 -38.94
CA ASN A 255 -5.82 8.20 -37.88
C ASN A 255 -5.27 9.54 -37.40
N ASN A 256 -6.00 10.23 -36.53
CA ASN A 256 -5.50 11.37 -35.80
C ASN A 256 -4.55 10.79 -34.76
N GLU A 257 -3.29 10.64 -35.17
CA GLU A 257 -2.11 10.62 -34.30
C GLU A 257 -1.76 12.05 -33.82
N GLN A 258 -2.76 12.93 -33.71
CA GLN A 258 -2.55 14.31 -33.28
C GLN A 258 -3.70 14.75 -32.38
N VAL A 259 -3.27 15.41 -31.29
CA VAL A 259 -3.98 16.28 -30.33
C VAL A 259 -4.83 15.49 -29.31
N ASP A 260 -4.63 15.59 -27.98
CA ASP A 260 -4.40 16.81 -27.20
C ASP A 260 -3.37 16.66 -26.07
N GLU A 261 -2.22 17.34 -26.21
CA GLU A 261 -1.57 18.05 -25.11
C GLU A 261 -2.46 19.27 -24.81
N GLN A 262 -3.34 19.15 -23.82
CA GLN A 262 -3.87 20.33 -23.14
C GLN A 262 -3.48 20.18 -21.67
N ASP A 263 -2.45 20.94 -21.31
CA ASP A 263 -2.07 21.25 -19.95
C ASP A 263 -3.31 21.83 -19.24
N GLU A 264 -4.01 21.00 -18.45
CA GLU A 264 -4.82 21.51 -17.36
C GLU A 264 -3.85 21.84 -16.22
N GLU A 265 -3.37 23.10 -16.22
CA GLU A 265 -2.84 23.76 -15.03
C GLU A 265 -3.91 23.69 -13.93
N TYR A 266 -3.79 22.69 -13.07
CA TYR A 266 -4.48 22.68 -11.79
C TYR A 266 -3.70 23.61 -10.85
N GLU A 267 -4.28 24.79 -10.59
CA GLU A 267 -3.86 25.64 -9.48
C GLU A 267 -3.91 24.81 -8.19
N GLU A 268 -2.74 24.61 -7.58
CA GLU A 268 -2.60 24.08 -6.22
C GLU A 268 -3.24 25.08 -5.26
N ASP A 269 -4.47 24.81 -4.81
CA ASP A 269 -4.99 25.41 -3.59
C ASP A 269 -4.14 24.89 -2.42
N GLU A 270 -3.13 25.68 -2.05
CA GLU A 270 -2.41 25.60 -0.78
C GLU A 270 -3.42 25.70 0.37
N GLN A 271 -3.90 24.55 0.88
CA GLN A 271 -4.41 24.50 2.24
C GLN A 271 -3.21 24.56 3.19
N GLN A 272 -2.92 25.79 3.59
CA GLN A 272 -2.11 26.15 4.73
C GLN A 272 -2.50 25.31 5.94
N ASP A 273 -1.54 24.50 6.39
CA ASP A 273 -1.41 24.11 7.79
C ASP A 273 -1.35 25.39 8.64
N GLN A 274 -2.45 25.72 9.32
CA GLN A 274 -2.39 26.59 10.47
C GLN A 274 -2.09 25.76 11.71
N ASN A 275 -0.84 25.91 12.14
CA ASN A 275 -0.38 25.80 13.51
C ASN A 275 -1.47 26.21 14.52
N GLY A 276 -1.75 25.30 15.45
CA GLY A 276 -2.33 25.61 16.75
C GLY A 276 -1.41 25.09 17.83
N GLU A 277 -0.26 25.76 17.99
CA GLU A 277 0.45 25.80 19.27
C GLU A 277 -0.44 26.54 20.27
N GLU A 278 -0.83 25.85 21.35
CA GLU A 278 -1.12 26.49 22.63
C GLU A 278 -0.41 25.65 23.70
N ASP A 279 0.88 25.97 23.90
CA ASP A 279 1.47 25.93 25.23
C ASP A 279 0.94 27.16 25.98
N GLU A 280 0.40 26.98 27.18
CA GLU A 280 0.75 27.82 28.33
C GLU A 280 0.28 27.20 29.65
N ASP A 281 1.30 26.82 30.43
CA ASP A 281 1.39 26.73 31.88
C ASP A 281 0.34 27.49 32.70
N GLN A 282 -0.12 26.86 33.80
CA GLN A 282 0.09 27.32 35.20
C GLN A 282 -0.73 26.42 36.15
N ASN A 283 -0.05 25.61 36.97
CA ASN A 283 0.27 25.90 38.38
C ASN A 283 -0.94 26.09 39.29
N ASP A 284 -1.16 25.10 40.15
CA ASP A 284 -1.48 25.21 41.59
C ASP A 284 -1.78 23.78 42.09
N ASN A 285 -1.41 23.29 43.27
CA ASN A 285 -0.61 23.74 44.40
C ASN A 285 -0.75 22.57 45.39
N ASP A 286 0.31 21.84 45.74
CA ASP A 286 0.25 20.89 46.87
C ASP A 286 1.56 20.94 47.67
N GLN A 287 1.58 21.89 48.62
CA GLN A 287 2.36 21.80 49.85
C GLN A 287 1.39 21.53 51.02
N GLN A 288 1.64 20.45 51.76
CA GLN A 288 1.70 20.39 53.23
C GLN A 288 2.06 18.95 53.61
N GLU A 289 3.31 18.70 54.02
CA GLU A 289 3.73 18.69 55.44
C GLU A 289 2.99 17.63 56.28
N GLU A 290 3.60 16.46 56.46
CA GLU A 290 3.44 15.69 57.69
C GLU A 290 4.78 15.61 58.41
N GLN A 291 4.87 16.42 59.47
CA GLN A 291 5.66 16.11 60.65
C GLN A 291 4.93 15.01 61.44
N GLN A 292 5.58 13.86 61.64
CA GLN A 292 5.69 13.13 62.92
C GLN A 292 6.54 11.88 62.77
#